data_AF-A0A3D6CMS8-F1
#
_entry.id   AF-A0A3D6CMS8-F1
#
_cell.length_a   1.000
_cell.length_b   1.000
_cell.length_c   1.000
_cell.angle_alpha   90.00
_cell.angle_beta   90.00
_cell.angle_gamma   90.00
#
_symmetry.space_group_name_H-M   'P 1'
#
loop_
_entity.id
_entity.type
_entity.pdbx_description
1 polymer ?
#
loop_
_entity_poly.entity_id
_entity_poly.type
_entity_poly.pdbx_seq_one_letter_code
_entity_poly.pdbx_strand_id
1 'polypeptide(L)'
;AVEIKSGYGLTKDAELKMLRVIKKLKEKYPLQIKATFLGAHAVPTAYKDNKSGYIQLLIADILPAIEKENLADFIDVFCETGYFSVADTQQILEAGKKHGLVGKIHVNQFTAIGGIQVGIENNVLSVDHLEEMRTEDIDALKNTKTMPVALPSCSYFLSIPYTPARKMIDAGLPLALATDYNPGSAPSGNMNFAVATACIKMKMTPEEAINAATINGAYAMGLQDKVGSISKGKFANLILTKAINSYHFIPYSFGNHAIEKVFLKGERIK
;
A
#
# COMPACT_ATOMS: atom_id res chain seq x y z
N ALA A 1 -10.81 -4.86 3.54
CA ALA A 1 -10.29 -3.60 4.12
C ALA A 1 -9.72 -2.79 2.98
N VAL A 2 -9.55 -1.49 3.15
CA VAL A 2 -8.90 -0.62 2.15
C VAL A 2 -8.02 0.39 2.85
N GLU A 3 -6.87 0.66 2.27
CA GLU A 3 -6.03 1.80 2.62
C GLU A 3 -6.28 2.91 1.59
N ILE A 4 -6.45 4.14 2.06
CA ILE A 4 -6.62 5.31 1.21
C ILE A 4 -5.54 6.31 1.61
N LYS A 5 -4.76 6.77 0.63
CA LYS A 5 -3.66 7.70 0.83
C LYS A 5 -4.08 9.12 0.42
N SER A 6 -3.54 10.13 1.10
CA SER A 6 -3.55 11.52 0.62
C SER A 6 -2.44 11.70 -0.45
N GLY A 7 -1.93 12.91 -0.69
CA GLY A 7 -0.78 13.12 -1.59
C GLY A 7 -1.07 13.70 -2.96
N TYR A 8 -2.32 14.06 -3.26
CA TYR A 8 -2.69 14.83 -4.46
C TYR A 8 -2.94 16.31 -4.18
N GLY A 9 -2.76 16.76 -2.94
CA GLY A 9 -3.02 18.14 -2.52
C GLY A 9 -1.76 18.98 -2.50
N LEU A 10 -0.67 18.42 -1.99
CA LEU A 10 0.67 19.03 -1.88
C LEU A 10 0.68 20.41 -1.19
N THR A 11 -0.35 20.69 -0.40
CA THR A 11 -0.55 21.88 0.42
C THR A 11 -1.25 21.46 1.70
N LYS A 12 -1.05 22.21 2.79
CA LYS A 12 -1.67 21.89 4.08
C LYS A 12 -3.18 21.69 3.99
N ASP A 13 -3.90 22.64 3.41
CA ASP A 13 -5.36 22.58 3.36
C ASP A 13 -5.88 21.43 2.50
N ALA A 14 -5.24 21.16 1.36
CA ALA A 14 -5.67 20.09 0.46
C ALA A 14 -5.35 18.70 1.03
N GLU A 15 -4.19 18.51 1.64
CA GLU A 15 -3.82 17.25 2.32
C GLU A 15 -4.78 16.96 3.49
N LEU A 16 -5.01 17.94 4.37
CA LEU A 16 -5.95 17.80 5.47
C LEU A 16 -7.38 17.58 4.99
N LYS A 17 -7.81 18.24 3.90
CA LYS A 17 -9.11 18.00 3.27
C LYS A 17 -9.27 16.53 2.85
N MET A 18 -8.28 15.95 2.17
CA MET A 18 -8.35 14.55 1.74
C MET A 18 -8.40 13.59 2.93
N LEU A 19 -7.57 13.80 3.95
CA LEU A 19 -7.60 12.97 5.16
C LEU A 19 -8.94 13.08 5.91
N ARG A 20 -9.53 14.28 5.98
CA ARG A 20 -10.88 14.48 6.53
C ARG A 20 -11.95 13.76 5.70
N VAL A 21 -11.80 13.68 4.38
CA VAL A 21 -12.69 12.85 3.54
C VAL A 21 -12.53 11.38 3.90
N ILE A 22 -11.30 10.87 4.07
CA ILE A 22 -11.07 9.48 4.48
C ILE A 22 -11.69 9.20 5.85
N LYS A 23 -11.58 10.14 6.81
CA LYS A 23 -12.25 10.04 8.11
C LYS A 23 -13.78 9.95 7.99
N LYS A 24 -14.40 10.77 7.15
CA LYS A 24 -15.84 10.68 6.86
C LYS A 24 -16.23 9.34 6.23
N LEU A 25 -15.38 8.77 5.37
CA LEU A 25 -15.61 7.44 4.79
C LEU A 25 -15.53 6.34 5.87
N LYS A 26 -14.56 6.43 6.80
CA LYS A 26 -14.45 5.53 7.97
C LYS A 26 -15.72 5.56 8.84
N GLU A 27 -16.29 6.74 9.05
CA GLU A 27 -17.50 6.93 9.86
C GLU A 27 -18.76 6.42 9.14
N LYS A 28 -18.81 6.57 7.82
CA LYS A 28 -20.00 6.24 7.01
C LYS A 28 -20.12 4.76 6.64
N TYR A 29 -19.01 4.06 6.42
CA TYR A 29 -19.03 2.70 5.88
C TYR A 29 -18.53 1.66 6.90
N PRO A 30 -19.13 0.46 6.95
CA PRO A 30 -18.72 -0.61 7.88
C PRO A 30 -17.36 -1.24 7.53
N LEU A 31 -16.84 -0.93 6.33
CA LEU A 31 -15.55 -1.38 5.82
C LEU A 31 -14.41 -0.88 6.71
N GLN A 32 -13.44 -1.74 6.98
CA GLN A 32 -12.19 -1.31 7.61
C GLN A 32 -11.40 -0.44 6.63
N ILE A 33 -11.29 0.85 6.94
CA ILE A 33 -10.54 1.83 6.15
C ILE A 33 -9.35 2.31 6.97
N LYS A 34 -8.18 2.37 6.36
CA LYS A 34 -6.96 2.97 6.91
C LYS A 34 -6.61 4.24 6.13
N ALA A 35 -6.15 5.27 6.82
CA ALA A 35 -5.73 6.53 6.21
C ALA A 35 -4.22 6.67 6.28
N THR A 36 -3.61 7.06 5.17
CA THR A 36 -2.16 7.26 5.06
C THR A 36 -1.90 8.68 4.59
N PHE A 37 -1.09 9.40 5.34
CA PHE A 37 -0.60 10.70 4.92
C PHE A 37 0.58 10.53 3.96
N LEU A 38 0.40 10.93 2.71
CA LEU A 38 1.41 10.87 1.66
C LEU A 38 1.71 12.29 1.14
N GLY A 39 1.93 13.26 2.03
CA GLY A 39 2.30 14.62 1.61
C GLY A 39 3.62 14.65 0.82
N ALA A 40 4.51 13.70 1.09
CA ALA A 40 5.77 13.50 0.37
C ALA A 40 5.58 12.62 -0.88
N HIS A 41 4.54 12.89 -1.67
CA HIS A 41 4.28 12.22 -2.95
C HIS A 41 5.11 12.85 -4.08
N ALA A 42 5.16 14.18 -4.10
CA ALA A 42 5.92 14.97 -5.05
C ALA A 42 6.27 16.31 -4.40
N VAL A 43 7.26 17.01 -4.97
CA VAL A 43 7.54 18.40 -4.61
C VAL A 43 6.65 19.30 -5.46
N PRO A 44 5.73 20.09 -4.86
CA PRO A 44 4.88 20.99 -5.64
C PRO A 44 5.70 22.08 -6.33
N THR A 45 5.20 22.59 -7.45
CA THR A 45 5.89 23.62 -8.26
C THR A 45 6.34 24.84 -7.45
N ALA A 46 5.55 25.25 -6.44
CA ALA A 46 5.89 26.35 -5.54
C ALA A 46 7.19 26.14 -4.73
N TYR A 47 7.63 24.88 -4.60
CA TYR A 47 8.84 24.48 -3.87
C TYR A 47 9.88 23.79 -4.77
N LYS A 48 9.79 23.94 -6.10
CA LYS A 48 10.70 23.27 -7.06
C LYS A 48 12.19 23.46 -6.74
N ASP A 49 12.56 24.66 -6.25
CA ASP A 49 13.93 25.04 -5.89
C ASP A 49 14.14 25.06 -4.37
N ASN A 50 13.17 24.61 -3.58
CA ASN A 50 13.18 24.65 -2.11
C ASN A 50 12.54 23.40 -1.49
N LYS A 51 13.04 22.21 -1.87
CA LYS A 51 12.54 20.93 -1.32
C LYS A 51 12.61 20.88 0.21
N SER A 52 13.66 21.42 0.83
CA SER A 52 13.80 21.47 2.29
C SER A 52 12.68 22.29 2.94
N GLY A 53 12.31 23.42 2.35
CA GLY A 53 11.16 24.21 2.80
C GLY A 53 9.83 23.44 2.70
N TYR A 54 9.66 22.59 1.68
CA TYR A 54 8.48 21.74 1.57
C TYR A 54 8.47 20.67 2.67
N ILE A 55 9.59 20.00 2.91
CA ILE A 55 9.72 19.02 4.01
C ILE A 55 9.41 19.68 5.35
N GLN A 56 9.90 20.91 5.58
CA GLN A 56 9.61 21.67 6.79
C GLN A 56 8.10 21.96 6.93
N LEU A 57 7.40 22.31 5.84
CA LEU A 57 5.94 22.46 5.84
C LEU A 57 5.25 21.14 6.26
N LEU A 58 5.67 20.00 5.70
CA LEU A 58 5.11 18.70 6.07
C LEU A 58 5.27 18.46 7.58
N ILE A 59 6.48 18.66 8.09
CA ILE A 59 6.86 18.31 9.46
C ILE A 59 6.29 19.29 10.49
N ALA A 60 6.44 20.60 10.29
CA ALA A 60 6.11 21.59 11.29
C ALA A 60 4.63 22.02 11.25
N ASP A 61 3.98 21.94 10.10
CA ASP A 61 2.63 22.49 9.94
C ASP A 61 1.56 21.44 9.71
N ILE A 62 1.86 20.36 8.96
CA ILE A 62 0.86 19.35 8.58
C ILE A 62 0.81 18.22 9.62
N LEU A 63 1.94 17.63 10.02
CA LEU A 63 1.94 16.53 11.01
C LEU A 63 1.28 16.90 12.35
N PRO A 64 1.51 18.09 12.95
CA PRO A 64 0.81 18.46 14.18
C PRO A 64 -0.70 18.61 13.99
N ALA A 65 -1.15 19.04 12.80
CA ALA A 65 -2.57 19.13 12.49
C ALA A 65 -3.21 17.73 12.32
N ILE A 66 -2.48 16.79 11.70
CA ILE A 66 -2.91 15.39 11.56
C ILE A 66 -3.07 14.73 12.93
N GLU A 67 -2.09 14.92 13.83
CA GLU A 67 -2.16 14.42 15.21
C GLU A 67 -3.35 15.01 15.96
N LYS A 68 -3.48 16.35 15.96
CA LYS A 68 -4.56 17.07 16.66
C LYS A 68 -5.95 16.62 16.24
N GLU A 69 -6.15 16.32 14.97
CA GLU A 69 -7.45 15.93 14.41
C GLU A 69 -7.63 14.39 14.30
N ASN A 70 -6.60 13.63 14.65
CA ASN A 70 -6.50 12.17 14.50
C ASN A 70 -6.91 11.71 13.08
N LEU A 71 -6.16 12.18 12.09
CA LEU A 71 -6.54 12.06 10.67
C LEU A 71 -5.89 10.90 9.92
N ALA A 72 -4.74 10.40 10.37
CA ALA A 72 -4.01 9.33 9.69
C ALA A 72 -3.54 8.22 10.64
N ASP A 73 -3.48 7.00 10.12
CA ASP A 73 -2.88 5.83 10.77
C ASP A 73 -1.39 5.71 10.39
N PHE A 74 -1.06 6.10 9.14
CA PHE A 74 0.25 5.90 8.53
C PHE A 74 0.81 7.18 7.94
N ILE A 75 2.13 7.21 7.78
CA ILE A 75 2.86 8.20 6.97
C ILE A 75 3.61 7.47 5.85
N ASP A 76 3.63 8.05 4.67
CA ASP A 76 4.23 7.47 3.48
C ASP A 76 5.06 8.51 2.71
N VAL A 77 6.05 8.03 1.98
CA VAL A 77 7.01 8.82 1.22
C VAL A 77 7.27 8.13 -0.12
N PHE A 78 7.29 8.91 -1.20
CA PHE A 78 7.78 8.42 -2.48
C PHE A 78 9.30 8.62 -2.58
N CYS A 79 10.04 7.60 -2.17
CA CYS A 79 11.51 7.61 -2.12
C CYS A 79 12.07 7.15 -3.47
N GLU A 80 12.36 8.11 -4.35
CA GLU A 80 12.70 7.87 -5.75
C GLU A 80 13.60 8.99 -6.30
N THR A 81 14.43 8.65 -7.28
CA THR A 81 15.28 9.63 -7.98
C THR A 81 14.42 10.73 -8.60
N GLY A 82 14.73 11.99 -8.29
CA GLY A 82 13.94 13.15 -8.74
C GLY A 82 12.76 13.52 -7.84
N TYR A 83 12.48 12.73 -6.81
CA TYR A 83 11.46 12.98 -5.79
C TYR A 83 12.12 13.19 -4.42
N PHE A 84 11.83 12.34 -3.44
CA PHE A 84 12.44 12.36 -2.13
C PHE A 84 13.60 11.37 -2.06
N SER A 85 14.73 11.82 -1.52
CA SER A 85 15.92 10.99 -1.33
C SER A 85 15.78 10.10 -0.09
N VAL A 86 16.74 9.20 0.11
CA VAL A 86 16.85 8.39 1.34
C VAL A 86 16.92 9.27 2.59
N ALA A 87 17.70 10.35 2.55
CA ALA A 87 17.84 11.29 3.67
C ALA A 87 16.54 12.06 3.96
N ASP A 88 15.85 12.52 2.90
CA ASP A 88 14.55 13.18 3.05
C ASP A 88 13.53 12.21 3.66
N THR A 89 13.52 10.97 3.19
CA THR A 89 12.63 9.90 3.66
C THR A 89 12.85 9.60 5.13
N GLN A 90 14.11 9.44 5.56
CA GLN A 90 14.44 9.27 6.98
C GLN A 90 13.89 10.42 7.83
N GLN A 91 14.16 11.66 7.44
CA GLN A 91 13.70 12.84 8.18
C GLN A 91 12.18 12.88 8.35
N ILE A 92 11.43 12.56 7.28
CA ILE A 92 9.96 12.58 7.27
C ILE A 92 9.40 11.45 8.13
N LEU A 93 9.94 10.22 8.02
CA LEU A 93 9.51 9.07 8.80
C LEU A 93 9.77 9.27 10.30
N GLU A 94 10.96 9.77 10.66
CA GLU A 94 11.30 10.08 12.06
C GLU A 94 10.37 11.14 12.64
N ALA A 95 9.99 12.16 11.86
CA ALA A 95 9.01 13.15 12.27
C ALA A 95 7.61 12.53 12.44
N GLY A 96 7.13 11.76 11.47
CA GLY A 96 5.84 11.08 11.53
C GLY A 96 5.69 10.18 12.75
N LYS A 97 6.77 9.47 13.12
CA LYS A 97 6.81 8.62 14.32
C LYS A 97 6.58 9.41 15.61
N LYS A 98 7.09 10.65 15.71
CA LYS A 98 6.86 11.54 16.88
C LYS A 98 5.39 11.94 17.03
N HIS A 99 4.63 11.89 15.94
CA HIS A 99 3.18 12.15 15.88
C HIS A 99 2.34 10.87 15.88
N GLY A 100 2.92 9.73 16.26
CA GLY A 100 2.21 8.45 16.40
C GLY A 100 1.86 7.75 15.09
N LEU A 101 2.39 8.19 13.96
CA LEU A 101 2.16 7.57 12.66
C LEU A 101 3.12 6.41 12.42
N VAL A 102 2.61 5.31 11.86
CA VAL A 102 3.43 4.17 11.44
C VAL A 102 3.91 4.41 10.00
N GLY A 103 5.20 4.21 9.74
CA GLY A 103 5.79 4.46 8.43
C GLY A 103 5.43 3.40 7.39
N LYS A 104 5.33 3.83 6.13
CA LYS A 104 5.25 3.06 4.90
C LYS A 104 6.07 3.80 3.83
N ILE A 105 6.50 3.16 2.75
CA ILE A 105 7.29 3.84 1.70
C ILE A 105 6.99 3.25 0.32
N HIS A 106 6.78 4.11 -0.67
CA HIS A 106 6.89 3.73 -2.08
C HIS A 106 8.37 3.76 -2.49
N VAL A 107 8.90 2.62 -2.92
CA VAL A 107 10.34 2.44 -3.20
C VAL A 107 10.56 1.53 -4.39
N ASN A 108 11.72 1.69 -5.03
CA ASN A 108 12.17 0.77 -6.08
C ASN A 108 11.15 0.60 -7.22
N GLN A 109 10.37 1.64 -7.54
CA GLN A 109 9.46 1.63 -8.67
C GLN A 109 10.21 1.80 -9.99
N PHE A 110 11.15 2.75 -10.03
CA PHE A 110 11.96 3.06 -11.21
C PHE A 110 13.46 2.96 -10.94
N THR A 111 13.91 3.25 -9.71
CA THR A 111 15.32 3.09 -9.33
C THR A 111 15.50 2.55 -7.90
N ALA A 112 16.58 1.82 -7.69
CA ALA A 112 16.96 1.27 -6.38
C ALA A 112 18.02 2.15 -5.71
N ILE A 113 17.60 3.09 -4.85
CA ILE A 113 18.49 4.10 -4.23
C ILE A 113 18.79 3.87 -2.75
N GLY A 114 18.30 2.77 -2.16
CA GLY A 114 18.43 2.49 -0.73
C GLY A 114 17.15 2.73 0.10
N GLY A 115 16.01 2.94 -0.58
CA GLY A 115 14.71 3.19 0.07
C GLY A 115 14.22 2.06 0.98
N ILE A 116 14.54 0.81 0.63
CA ILE A 116 14.18 -0.37 1.43
C ILE A 116 14.94 -0.39 2.76
N GLN A 117 16.25 -0.12 2.72
CA GLN A 117 17.12 -0.15 3.90
C GLN A 117 16.71 0.92 4.90
N VAL A 118 16.48 2.17 4.47
CA VAL A 118 16.00 3.24 5.36
C VAL A 118 14.61 2.94 5.93
N GLY A 119 13.76 2.25 5.17
CA GLY A 119 12.47 1.79 5.68
C GLY A 119 12.60 0.77 6.80
N ILE A 120 13.47 -0.22 6.63
CA ILE A 120 13.74 -1.24 7.65
C ILE A 120 14.31 -0.58 8.92
N GLU A 121 15.28 0.32 8.79
CA GLU A 121 15.85 1.07 9.91
C GLU A 121 14.79 1.86 10.68
N ASN A 122 13.80 2.42 9.97
CA ASN A 122 12.67 3.14 10.55
C ASN A 122 11.50 2.25 10.98
N ASN A 123 11.63 0.91 10.88
CA ASN A 123 10.60 -0.06 11.21
C ASN A 123 9.27 0.20 10.48
N VAL A 124 9.33 0.58 9.19
CA VAL A 124 8.12 0.79 8.39
C VAL A 124 7.34 -0.52 8.25
N LEU A 125 6.01 -0.40 8.23
CA LEU A 125 5.09 -1.53 8.13
C LEU A 125 5.16 -2.20 6.75
N SER A 126 5.29 -1.42 5.69
CA SER A 126 5.46 -1.94 4.33
C SER A 126 6.35 -1.07 3.45
N VAL A 127 6.92 -1.74 2.45
CA VAL A 127 7.57 -1.12 1.29
C VAL A 127 6.80 -1.54 0.04
N ASP A 128 6.39 -0.58 -0.76
CA ASP A 128 5.44 -0.74 -1.85
C ASP A 128 6.16 -0.51 -3.20
N HIS A 129 5.65 -1.08 -4.31
CA HIS A 129 6.22 -1.13 -5.68
C HIS A 129 7.18 -2.29 -5.95
N LEU A 130 8.49 -2.11 -5.72
CA LEU A 130 9.49 -3.16 -5.78
C LEU A 130 9.75 -3.76 -7.18
N GLU A 131 9.50 -3.02 -8.25
CA GLU A 131 9.87 -3.42 -9.62
C GLU A 131 11.39 -3.62 -9.76
N GLU A 132 12.18 -2.64 -9.30
CA GLU A 132 13.64 -2.63 -9.39
C GLU A 132 14.29 -3.20 -8.12
N MET A 133 14.20 -4.51 -7.93
CA MET A 133 14.77 -5.19 -6.75
C MET A 133 16.14 -5.79 -7.02
N ARG A 134 17.14 -5.40 -6.21
CA ARG A 134 18.46 -6.03 -6.20
C ARG A 134 18.51 -7.19 -5.22
N THR A 135 19.55 -8.01 -5.30
CA THR A 135 19.72 -9.13 -4.36
C THR A 135 19.90 -8.63 -2.93
N GLU A 136 20.65 -7.55 -2.72
CA GLU A 136 20.81 -6.94 -1.39
C GLU A 136 19.49 -6.43 -0.78
N ASP A 137 18.53 -6.00 -1.62
CA ASP A 137 17.23 -5.51 -1.18
C ASP A 137 16.34 -6.66 -0.67
N ILE A 138 16.39 -7.81 -1.37
CA ILE A 138 15.71 -9.04 -0.95
C ILE A 138 16.32 -9.56 0.36
N ASP A 139 17.65 -9.57 0.44
CA ASP A 139 18.34 -10.05 1.64
C ASP A 139 18.09 -9.14 2.85
N ALA A 140 18.02 -7.82 2.65
CA ALA A 140 17.72 -6.86 3.71
C ALA A 140 16.32 -7.07 4.32
N LEU A 141 15.33 -7.46 3.52
CA LEU A 141 13.96 -7.69 4.00
C LEU A 141 13.81 -8.97 4.83
N LYS A 142 14.75 -9.93 4.74
CA LYS A 142 14.68 -11.19 5.48
C LYS A 142 14.68 -10.93 6.98
N ASN A 143 13.84 -11.68 7.70
CA ASN A 143 13.70 -11.59 9.17
C ASN A 143 13.28 -10.20 9.68
N THR A 144 12.75 -9.33 8.83
CA THR A 144 12.16 -8.06 9.23
C THR A 144 10.65 -8.19 9.45
N LYS A 145 10.05 -7.15 10.04
CA LYS A 145 8.59 -7.01 10.14
C LYS A 145 7.98 -6.22 8.98
N THR A 146 8.81 -5.75 8.05
CA THR A 146 8.39 -4.94 6.92
C THR A 146 7.81 -5.83 5.83
N MET A 147 6.55 -5.59 5.46
CA MET A 147 5.87 -6.34 4.41
C MET A 147 6.21 -5.74 3.04
N PRO A 148 6.80 -6.49 2.10
CA PRO A 148 6.87 -6.05 0.72
C PRO A 148 5.49 -6.14 0.06
N VAL A 149 5.10 -5.09 -0.68
CA VAL A 149 3.79 -4.98 -1.36
C VAL A 149 4.02 -4.75 -2.85
N ALA A 150 3.58 -5.71 -3.67
CA ALA A 150 3.64 -5.60 -5.11
C ALA A 150 2.38 -4.94 -5.69
N LEU A 151 2.56 -4.08 -6.70
CA LEU A 151 1.51 -3.25 -7.30
C LEU A 151 1.36 -3.52 -8.81
N PRO A 152 0.95 -4.75 -9.21
CA PRO A 152 1.02 -5.20 -10.61
C PRO A 152 0.19 -4.39 -11.60
N SER A 153 -0.87 -3.72 -11.16
CA SER A 153 -1.69 -2.86 -12.03
C SER A 153 -0.94 -1.61 -12.47
N CYS A 154 -0.03 -1.09 -11.66
CA CYS A 154 0.87 0.00 -12.02
C CYS A 154 1.84 -0.44 -13.11
N SER A 155 2.53 -1.56 -12.90
CA SER A 155 3.47 -2.10 -13.89
C SER A 155 2.80 -2.40 -15.23
N TYR A 156 1.55 -2.90 -15.20
CA TYR A 156 0.74 -3.12 -16.40
C TYR A 156 0.46 -1.81 -17.17
N PHE A 157 -0.04 -0.78 -16.47
CA PHE A 157 -0.46 0.47 -17.11
C PHE A 157 0.72 1.29 -17.66
N LEU A 158 1.82 1.37 -16.89
CA LEU A 158 3.03 2.08 -17.31
C LEU A 158 3.89 1.28 -18.31
N SER A 159 3.56 0.00 -18.54
CA SER A 159 4.33 -0.90 -19.38
C SER A 159 5.81 -1.02 -18.95
N ILE A 160 6.04 -1.11 -17.64
CA ILE A 160 7.37 -1.27 -17.01
C ILE A 160 7.55 -2.71 -16.49
N PRO A 161 8.75 -3.09 -15.99
CA PRO A 161 8.94 -4.38 -15.31
C PRO A 161 7.95 -4.60 -14.16
N TYR A 162 7.71 -5.85 -13.80
CA TYR A 162 6.88 -6.21 -12.64
C TYR A 162 7.79 -6.54 -11.46
N THR A 163 7.29 -6.35 -10.23
CA THR A 163 7.94 -6.87 -9.01
C THR A 163 8.36 -8.33 -9.20
N PRO A 164 9.61 -8.72 -8.91
CA PRO A 164 10.11 -10.08 -9.15
C PRO A 164 9.64 -11.05 -8.06
N ALA A 165 8.32 -11.22 -7.94
CA ALA A 165 7.68 -11.97 -6.86
C ALA A 165 8.22 -13.39 -6.72
N ARG A 166 8.42 -14.11 -7.83
CA ARG A 166 9.00 -15.47 -7.77
C ARG A 166 10.35 -15.49 -7.07
N LYS A 167 11.26 -14.57 -7.46
CA LYS A 167 12.59 -14.46 -6.83
C LYS A 167 12.48 -14.13 -5.33
N MET A 168 11.55 -13.25 -4.95
CA MET A 168 11.35 -12.85 -3.55
C MET A 168 10.76 -13.99 -2.70
N ILE A 169 9.76 -14.69 -3.21
CA ILE A 169 9.09 -15.80 -2.52
C ILE A 169 10.03 -17.00 -2.40
N ASP A 170 10.79 -17.35 -3.45
CA ASP A 170 11.78 -18.42 -3.41
C ASP A 170 12.92 -18.11 -2.43
N ALA A 171 13.19 -16.83 -2.17
CA ALA A 171 14.12 -16.37 -1.13
C ALA A 171 13.51 -16.36 0.28
N GLY A 172 12.25 -16.77 0.44
CA GLY A 172 11.55 -16.89 1.72
C GLY A 172 10.84 -15.61 2.19
N LEU A 173 10.70 -14.59 1.35
CA LEU A 173 9.96 -13.39 1.73
C LEU A 173 8.44 -13.60 1.60
N PRO A 174 7.63 -13.03 2.52
CA PRO A 174 6.21 -12.86 2.27
C PRO A 174 6.01 -11.82 1.14
N LEU A 175 4.79 -11.73 0.60
CA LEU A 175 4.43 -10.67 -0.35
C LEU A 175 2.95 -10.33 -0.21
N ALA A 176 2.62 -9.04 -0.19
CA ALA A 176 1.25 -8.55 -0.28
C ALA A 176 0.96 -7.99 -1.69
N LEU A 177 -0.32 -7.94 -2.05
CA LEU A 177 -0.79 -7.33 -3.30
C LEU A 177 -1.79 -6.20 -3.01
N ALA A 178 -1.71 -5.13 -3.78
CA ALA A 178 -2.73 -4.09 -3.81
C ALA A 178 -2.98 -3.60 -5.26
N THR A 179 -4.10 -2.91 -5.47
CA THR A 179 -4.48 -2.40 -6.79
C THR A 179 -3.72 -1.14 -7.18
N ASP A 180 -3.16 -0.42 -6.19
CA ASP A 180 -2.62 0.93 -6.37
C ASP A 180 -3.63 1.87 -7.06
N TYR A 181 -4.91 1.84 -6.65
CA TYR A 181 -5.93 2.55 -7.42
C TYR A 181 -5.69 4.07 -7.38
N ASN A 182 -5.27 4.61 -8.52
CA ASN A 182 -4.88 6.01 -8.62
C ASN A 182 -5.03 6.53 -10.07
N PRO A 183 -5.22 7.84 -10.27
CA PRO A 183 -5.51 8.40 -11.59
C PRO A 183 -4.32 8.41 -12.57
N GLY A 184 -3.08 8.29 -12.08
CA GLY A 184 -1.87 8.52 -12.87
C GLY A 184 -1.21 7.26 -13.41
N SER A 185 -1.11 6.20 -12.61
CA SER A 185 -0.36 4.99 -12.94
C SER A 185 -1.16 3.70 -12.80
N ALA A 186 -2.35 3.70 -12.17
CA ALA A 186 -3.18 2.50 -12.07
C ALA A 186 -4.67 2.87 -11.89
N PRO A 187 -5.36 3.35 -12.95
CA PRO A 187 -6.75 3.81 -12.88
C PRO A 187 -7.77 2.63 -12.83
N SER A 188 -7.48 1.58 -12.06
CA SER A 188 -8.34 0.41 -11.86
C SER A 188 -8.30 -0.07 -10.41
N GLY A 189 -9.46 -0.06 -9.75
CA GLY A 189 -9.65 -0.67 -8.42
C GLY A 189 -9.93 -2.17 -8.45
N ASN A 190 -9.70 -2.85 -9.58
CA ASN A 190 -10.06 -4.25 -9.77
C ASN A 190 -9.03 -5.20 -9.13
N MET A 191 -9.29 -5.64 -7.89
CA MET A 191 -8.40 -6.58 -7.19
C MET A 191 -8.30 -7.95 -7.88
N ASN A 192 -9.33 -8.40 -8.61
CA ASN A 192 -9.26 -9.64 -9.38
C ASN A 192 -8.20 -9.55 -10.47
N PHE A 193 -8.10 -8.39 -11.13
CA PHE A 193 -7.08 -8.14 -12.14
C PHE A 193 -5.68 -8.10 -11.52
N ALA A 194 -5.50 -7.50 -10.33
CA ALA A 194 -4.22 -7.52 -9.62
C ALA A 194 -3.78 -8.96 -9.28
N VAL A 195 -4.69 -9.78 -8.74
CA VAL A 195 -4.42 -11.20 -8.42
C VAL A 195 -4.10 -12.03 -9.66
N ALA A 196 -4.87 -11.85 -10.74
CA ALA A 196 -4.62 -12.53 -12.01
C ALA A 196 -3.26 -12.13 -12.61
N THR A 197 -2.95 -10.83 -12.62
CA THR A 197 -1.69 -10.31 -13.15
C THR A 197 -0.48 -10.84 -12.36
N ALA A 198 -0.60 -10.93 -11.04
CA ALA A 198 0.42 -11.53 -10.20
C ALA A 198 0.69 -13.00 -10.56
N CYS A 199 -0.36 -13.79 -10.85
CA CYS A 199 -0.19 -15.16 -11.32
C CYS A 199 0.50 -15.21 -12.71
N ILE A 200 0.00 -14.42 -13.66
CA ILE A 200 0.40 -14.49 -15.08
C ILE A 200 1.81 -13.91 -15.32
N LYS A 201 2.06 -12.71 -14.79
CA LYS A 201 3.25 -11.90 -15.07
C LYS A 201 4.34 -12.07 -14.02
N MET A 202 3.98 -12.23 -12.75
CA MET A 202 4.93 -12.34 -11.63
C MET A 202 5.19 -13.79 -11.19
N LYS A 203 4.54 -14.77 -11.84
CA LYS A 203 4.71 -16.22 -11.62
C LYS A 203 4.38 -16.66 -10.20
N MET A 204 3.36 -16.05 -9.60
CA MET A 204 2.77 -16.53 -8.35
C MET A 204 1.79 -17.68 -8.62
N THR A 205 1.65 -18.61 -7.68
CA THR A 205 0.55 -19.56 -7.70
C THR A 205 -0.75 -18.87 -7.26
N PRO A 206 -1.94 -19.43 -7.59
CA PRO A 206 -3.20 -18.91 -7.09
C PRO A 206 -3.25 -18.79 -5.56
N GLU A 207 -2.68 -19.75 -4.82
CA GLU A 207 -2.63 -19.77 -3.36
C GLU A 207 -1.79 -18.62 -2.80
N GLU A 208 -0.60 -18.40 -3.37
CA GLU A 208 0.26 -17.28 -2.99
C GLU A 208 -0.42 -15.94 -3.28
N ALA A 209 -1.02 -15.78 -4.46
CA ALA A 209 -1.67 -14.53 -4.86
C ALA A 209 -2.92 -14.23 -4.01
N ILE A 210 -3.71 -15.25 -3.66
CA ILE A 210 -4.86 -15.09 -2.76
C ILE A 210 -4.38 -14.71 -1.35
N ASN A 211 -3.34 -15.38 -0.81
CA ASN A 211 -2.77 -15.00 0.49
C ASN A 211 -2.19 -13.58 0.48
N ALA A 212 -1.53 -13.20 -0.61
CA ALA A 212 -0.99 -11.86 -0.81
C ALA A 212 -2.09 -10.78 -0.80
N ALA A 213 -3.25 -11.07 -1.41
CA ALA A 213 -4.41 -10.20 -1.46
C ALA A 213 -5.32 -10.25 -0.21
N THR A 214 -5.06 -11.17 0.72
CA THR A 214 -5.92 -11.37 1.91
C THR A 214 -5.14 -11.21 3.21
N ILE A 215 -4.48 -12.26 3.70
CA ILE A 215 -3.83 -12.24 5.01
C ILE A 215 -2.58 -11.33 5.03
N ASN A 216 -1.78 -11.33 3.97
CA ASN A 216 -0.60 -10.47 3.89
C ASN A 216 -1.00 -9.01 3.67
N GLY A 217 -2.03 -8.76 2.83
CA GLY A 217 -2.63 -7.43 2.70
C GLY A 217 -3.23 -6.92 4.02
N ALA A 218 -3.84 -7.78 4.83
CA ALA A 218 -4.31 -7.41 6.16
C ALA A 218 -3.14 -7.01 7.09
N TYR A 219 -2.03 -7.74 7.05
CA TYR A 219 -0.81 -7.38 7.79
C TYR A 219 -0.23 -6.03 7.31
N ALA A 220 -0.13 -5.80 6.00
CA ALA A 220 0.37 -4.55 5.42
C ALA A 220 -0.45 -3.30 5.82
N MET A 221 -1.67 -3.50 6.33
CA MET A 221 -2.57 -2.47 6.86
C MET A 221 -2.68 -2.47 8.39
N GLY A 222 -1.95 -3.32 9.12
CA GLY A 222 -2.04 -3.46 10.57
C GLY A 222 -3.39 -3.98 11.04
N LEU A 223 -4.01 -4.87 10.25
CA LEU A 223 -5.35 -5.43 10.46
C LEU A 223 -5.35 -6.96 10.49
N GLN A 224 -4.18 -7.61 10.57
CA GLN A 224 -4.04 -9.07 10.55
C GLN A 224 -4.88 -9.78 11.62
N ASP A 225 -5.08 -9.16 12.79
CA ASP A 225 -5.88 -9.75 13.87
C ASP A 225 -7.39 -9.55 13.70
N LYS A 226 -7.82 -8.74 12.72
CA LYS A 226 -9.22 -8.38 12.49
C LYS A 226 -9.79 -8.96 11.21
N VAL A 227 -8.98 -9.09 10.15
CA VAL A 227 -9.41 -9.52 8.81
C VAL A 227 -8.33 -10.37 8.12
N GLY A 228 -8.56 -10.74 6.86
CA GLY A 228 -7.58 -11.42 6.02
C GLY A 228 -7.63 -12.95 6.06
N SER A 229 -8.34 -13.54 7.03
CA SER A 229 -8.60 -14.99 7.06
C SER A 229 -9.96 -15.30 7.67
N ILE A 230 -10.50 -16.48 7.36
CA ILE A 230 -11.70 -17.03 7.99
C ILE A 230 -11.26 -17.79 9.24
N SER A 231 -11.27 -17.12 10.40
CA SER A 231 -10.78 -17.67 11.66
C SER A 231 -11.57 -17.12 12.84
N LYS A 232 -11.72 -17.91 13.92
CA LYS A 232 -12.41 -17.46 15.14
C LYS A 232 -11.79 -16.16 15.67
N GLY A 233 -12.63 -15.21 16.07
CA GLY A 233 -12.22 -13.90 16.60
C GLY A 233 -12.08 -12.78 15.55
N LYS A 234 -11.99 -13.10 14.25
CA LYS A 234 -11.92 -12.09 13.18
C LYS A 234 -13.31 -11.65 12.71
N PHE A 235 -13.39 -10.49 12.05
CA PHE A 235 -14.63 -10.03 11.43
C PHE A 235 -15.05 -10.97 10.30
N ALA A 236 -16.34 -11.30 10.25
CA ALA A 236 -16.95 -12.09 9.18
C ALA A 236 -17.10 -11.27 7.88
N ASN A 237 -15.96 -10.88 7.30
CA ASN A 237 -15.88 -10.25 5.98
C ASN A 237 -15.62 -11.34 4.94
N LEU A 238 -16.62 -11.64 4.11
CA LEU A 238 -16.60 -12.80 3.23
C LEU A 238 -17.07 -12.42 1.82
N ILE A 239 -16.55 -13.15 0.84
CA ILE A 239 -17.03 -13.12 -0.54
C ILE A 239 -17.64 -14.50 -0.80
N LEU A 240 -18.88 -14.51 -1.29
CA LEU A 240 -19.47 -15.70 -1.89
C LEU A 240 -19.34 -15.57 -3.40
N THR A 241 -18.74 -16.57 -4.04
CA THR A 241 -18.65 -16.61 -5.50
C THR A 241 -19.89 -17.24 -6.10
N LYS A 242 -20.15 -16.97 -7.38
CA LYS A 242 -20.93 -17.87 -8.25
C LYS A 242 -20.30 -19.26 -8.19
N ALA A 243 -21.05 -20.28 -8.62
CA ALA A 243 -20.51 -21.63 -8.74
C ALA A 243 -19.25 -21.63 -9.62
N ILE A 244 -18.13 -22.04 -9.03
CA ILE A 244 -16.83 -22.21 -9.69
C ILE A 244 -16.25 -23.56 -9.27
N ASN A 245 -15.50 -24.21 -10.15
CA ASN A 245 -15.01 -25.57 -9.91
C ASN A 245 -13.79 -25.61 -8.95
N SER A 246 -13.13 -24.47 -8.74
CA SER A 246 -11.97 -24.31 -7.85
C SER A 246 -11.71 -22.82 -7.62
N TYR A 247 -11.05 -22.46 -6.51
CA TYR A 247 -10.53 -21.10 -6.30
C TYR A 247 -9.50 -20.68 -7.35
N HIS A 248 -8.87 -21.64 -8.06
CA HIS A 248 -8.01 -21.38 -9.23
C HIS A 248 -8.74 -20.60 -10.34
N PHE A 249 -10.08 -20.68 -10.39
CA PHE A 249 -10.88 -19.93 -11.35
C PHE A 249 -10.78 -18.41 -11.17
N ILE A 250 -10.50 -17.94 -9.95
CA ILE A 250 -10.44 -16.50 -9.60
C ILE A 250 -9.36 -15.80 -10.44
N PRO A 251 -8.06 -16.15 -10.34
CA PRO A 251 -7.04 -15.53 -11.19
C PRO A 251 -7.13 -15.97 -12.66
N TYR A 252 -7.73 -17.13 -12.97
CA TYR A 252 -7.89 -17.62 -14.34
C TYR A 252 -8.86 -16.76 -15.16
N SER A 253 -10.01 -16.40 -14.60
CA SER A 253 -11.03 -15.56 -15.26
C SER A 253 -10.70 -14.08 -15.11
N PHE A 254 -9.50 -13.66 -15.51
CA PHE A 254 -8.89 -12.37 -15.18
C PHE A 254 -9.74 -11.12 -15.51
N GLY A 255 -10.58 -11.19 -16.55
CA GLY A 255 -11.46 -10.10 -16.98
C GLY A 255 -12.85 -10.07 -16.32
N ASN A 256 -13.24 -11.10 -15.58
CA ASN A 256 -14.58 -11.23 -14.99
C ASN A 256 -14.49 -11.51 -13.49
N HIS A 257 -15.34 -10.88 -12.69
CA HIS A 257 -15.42 -11.23 -11.27
C HIS A 257 -16.37 -12.42 -11.04
N ALA A 258 -15.92 -13.39 -10.24
CA ALA A 258 -16.75 -14.51 -9.80
C ALA A 258 -17.65 -14.15 -8.60
N ILE A 259 -17.59 -12.92 -8.08
CA ILE A 259 -18.34 -12.50 -6.88
C ILE A 259 -19.86 -12.51 -7.14
N GLU A 260 -20.60 -13.22 -6.29
CA GLU A 260 -22.07 -13.21 -6.24
C GLU A 260 -22.59 -12.35 -5.08
N LYS A 261 -21.99 -12.47 -3.89
CA LYS A 261 -22.38 -11.71 -2.69
C LYS A 261 -21.16 -11.31 -1.89
N VAL A 262 -21.27 -10.18 -1.19
CA VAL A 262 -20.26 -9.68 -0.26
C VAL A 262 -20.90 -9.52 1.12
N PHE A 263 -20.19 -9.95 2.15
CA PHE A 263 -20.56 -9.81 3.54
C PHE A 263 -19.50 -8.99 4.25
N LEU A 264 -19.92 -8.03 5.08
CA LEU A 264 -19.04 -7.33 6.01
C LEU A 264 -19.58 -7.50 7.43
N LYS A 265 -18.72 -7.94 8.35
CA LYS A 265 -19.08 -8.22 9.76
C LYS A 265 -20.32 -9.12 9.90
N GLY A 266 -20.51 -10.07 8.98
CA GLY A 266 -21.63 -10.99 8.95
C GLY A 266 -22.89 -10.47 8.24
N GLU A 267 -22.94 -9.19 7.87
CA GLU A 267 -24.07 -8.60 7.18
C GLU A 267 -23.84 -8.56 5.67
N ARG A 268 -24.85 -8.98 4.90
CA ARG A 268 -24.81 -8.88 3.44
C ARG A 268 -24.90 -7.42 3.02
N ILE A 269 -23.91 -6.96 2.25
CA ILE A 269 -23.93 -5.61 1.65
C ILE A 269 -24.71 -5.68 0.34
N LYS A 270 -25.50 -4.63 0.06
CA LYS A 270 -26.26 -4.46 -1.18
C LYS A 270 -25.38 -3.95 -2.30
#